data_AF-A0A7C5VDZ0-F1
#
_entry.id   AF-A0A7C5VDZ0-F1
#
_cell.length_a   1.000
_cell.length_b   1.000
_cell.length_c   1.000
_cell.angle_alpha   90.00
_cell.angle_beta   90.00
_cell.angle_gamma   90.00
#
_symmetry.space_group_name_H-M   'P 1'
#
loop_
_entity.id
_entity.type
_entity.pdbx_description
1 polymer ?
#
loop_
_entity_poly.entity_id
_entity_poly.type
_entity_poly.pdbx_seq_one_letter_code
_entity_poly.pdbx_strand_id
1 'polypeptide(L)'
;MPKETQNSLSEKEKNELLIILEKQGKAKWFKRWKEHMAFPNNINPLSKEKNEQEKTLRYLLLRVLINQQAKFEKVREMSLKISEEFTDVLLFEPYKVPESELFKVFKNVAGEKGSLLYRVGKLGGIKPISLFTYRFKAYEGFIKWLNETKQTFFDLIVNQLLNEKAFTLFEFLNMHPILEAGWVGNDPKACRMFVNWVIFLLNEIWKKEVSKMEDTLMIVDGHVGKVFCRSGLLEEVLYEKNRPYIIQASKMRPWIEKIVSNSRRVPFYVDNGAFYLFEDGFCTDLNPNCQSCPINKLCKKYIKWTAYQKWEGTKC
;
A
#
# COMPACT_ATOMS: atom_id res chain seq x y z
N MET A 1 -16.30 -13.76 -15.90
CA MET A 1 -16.23 -12.89 -14.70
C MET A 1 -17.42 -11.95 -14.77
N PRO A 2 -18.27 -11.87 -13.74
CA PRO A 2 -19.41 -10.97 -13.76
C PRO A 2 -18.97 -9.52 -13.93
N LYS A 3 -19.70 -8.81 -14.77
CA LYS A 3 -19.47 -7.41 -15.13
C LYS A 3 -20.83 -6.71 -15.10
N GLU A 4 -20.86 -5.50 -14.57
CA GLU A 4 -22.03 -4.65 -14.61
C GLU A 4 -21.66 -3.27 -15.15
N THR A 5 -22.51 -2.75 -16.03
CA THR A 5 -22.40 -1.38 -16.54
C THR A 5 -23.35 -0.49 -15.74
N GLN A 6 -22.88 0.67 -15.32
CA GLN A 6 -23.62 1.67 -14.56
C GLN A 6 -23.46 3.06 -15.18
N ASN A 7 -24.38 3.99 -14.91
CA ASN A 7 -24.24 5.35 -15.41
C ASN A 7 -22.99 6.01 -14.81
N SER A 8 -22.09 6.45 -15.67
CA SER A 8 -20.89 7.16 -15.24
C SER A 8 -21.16 8.64 -14.98
N LEU A 9 -20.26 9.27 -14.23
CA LEU A 9 -20.18 10.72 -14.16
C LEU A 9 -19.79 11.29 -15.53
N SER A 10 -20.28 12.48 -15.86
CA SER A 10 -19.75 13.23 -17.00
C SER A 10 -18.27 13.53 -16.82
N GLU A 11 -17.53 13.76 -17.90
CA GLU A 11 -16.08 14.06 -17.81
C GLU A 11 -15.77 15.27 -16.93
N LYS A 12 -16.63 16.29 -16.94
CA LYS A 12 -16.53 17.45 -16.05
C LYS A 12 -16.67 17.04 -14.58
N GLU A 13 -17.71 16.29 -14.23
CA GLU A 13 -17.93 15.78 -12.88
C GLU A 13 -16.81 14.84 -12.42
N LYS A 14 -16.29 13.98 -13.30
CA LYS A 14 -15.13 13.12 -13.00
C LYS A 14 -13.92 13.96 -12.60
N ASN A 15 -13.59 14.98 -13.39
CA ASN A 15 -12.45 15.84 -13.10
C ASN A 15 -12.64 16.62 -11.79
N GLU A 16 -13.83 17.19 -11.55
CA GLU A 16 -14.16 17.87 -10.29
C GLU A 16 -14.00 16.95 -9.08
N LEU A 17 -14.49 15.70 -9.18
CA LEU A 17 -14.39 14.72 -8.12
C LEU A 17 -12.92 14.33 -7.85
N LEU A 18 -12.12 14.09 -8.90
CA LEU A 18 -10.71 13.76 -8.77
C LEU A 18 -9.89 14.90 -8.14
N ILE A 19 -10.23 16.16 -8.41
CA ILE A 19 -9.63 17.33 -7.73
C ILE A 19 -9.93 17.29 -6.23
N ILE A 20 -11.16 16.95 -5.83
CA ILE A 20 -11.54 16.84 -4.42
C ILE A 20 -10.74 15.72 -3.74
N LEU A 21 -10.59 14.56 -4.39
CA LEU A 21 -9.80 13.45 -3.87
C LEU A 21 -8.33 13.82 -3.72
N GLU A 22 -7.70 14.41 -4.75
CA GLU A 22 -6.30 14.85 -4.69
C GLU A 22 -6.06 15.83 -3.54
N LYS A 23 -6.90 16.88 -3.42
CA LYS A 23 -6.79 17.87 -2.35
C LYS A 23 -6.89 17.25 -0.96
N GLN A 24 -7.87 16.37 -0.76
CA GLN A 24 -8.04 15.68 0.52
C GLN A 24 -6.89 14.73 0.81
N GLY A 25 -6.50 13.92 -0.18
CA GLY A 25 -5.42 12.96 -0.04
C GLY A 25 -4.12 13.65 0.33
N LYS A 26 -3.76 14.74 -0.37
CA LYS A 26 -2.60 15.56 -0.02
C LYS A 26 -2.70 16.11 1.40
N ALA A 27 -3.78 16.83 1.73
CA ALA A 27 -3.92 17.49 3.03
C ALA A 27 -3.90 16.51 4.21
N LYS A 28 -4.54 15.35 4.07
CA LYS A 28 -4.58 14.31 5.13
C LYS A 28 -3.28 13.52 5.19
N TRP A 29 -2.67 13.19 4.05
CA TRP A 29 -1.39 12.48 4.02
C TRP A 29 -0.29 13.25 4.76
N PHE A 30 -0.17 14.56 4.52
CA PHE A 30 0.81 15.39 5.24
C PHE A 30 0.63 15.39 6.76
N LYS A 31 -0.57 15.11 7.26
CA LYS A 31 -0.85 14.96 8.71
C LYS A 31 -0.59 13.54 9.22
N ARG A 32 -0.77 12.52 8.38
CA ARG A 32 -0.82 11.10 8.79
C ARG A 32 0.37 10.25 8.30
N TRP A 33 1.25 10.76 7.44
CA TRP A 33 2.28 9.93 6.79
C TRP A 33 3.19 9.19 7.78
N LYS A 34 3.59 9.83 8.89
CA LYS A 34 4.40 9.19 9.94
C LYS A 34 3.67 8.03 10.59
N GLU A 35 2.36 8.15 10.77
CA GLU A 35 1.52 7.09 11.31
C GLU A 35 1.38 5.94 10.31
N HIS A 36 1.15 6.26 9.02
CA HIS A 36 1.04 5.26 7.98
C HIS A 36 2.34 4.47 7.75
N MET A 37 3.49 5.13 7.85
CA MET A 37 4.81 4.51 7.71
C MET A 37 5.32 3.87 9.01
N ALA A 38 4.88 4.40 10.17
CA ALA A 38 5.11 3.89 11.52
C ALA A 38 6.58 3.61 11.88
N PHE A 39 7.45 4.61 11.82
CA PHE A 39 8.87 4.44 12.16
C PHE A 39 9.12 4.12 13.64
N PRO A 40 10.11 3.26 13.96
CA PRO A 40 10.56 3.02 15.33
C PRO A 40 11.39 4.21 15.86
N ASN A 41 11.54 4.30 17.17
CA ASN A 41 12.19 5.45 17.83
C ASN A 41 13.67 5.62 17.45
N ASN A 42 14.33 4.55 16.99
CA ASN A 42 15.74 4.53 16.60
C ASN A 42 15.98 4.90 15.13
N ILE A 43 14.96 5.30 14.37
CA ILE A 43 15.10 5.74 12.97
C ILE A 43 14.52 7.14 12.83
N ASN A 44 15.32 8.08 12.30
CA ASN A 44 14.85 9.44 12.05
C ASN A 44 14.53 9.66 10.56
N PRO A 45 13.25 9.53 10.14
CA PRO A 45 12.86 9.71 8.74
C PRO A 45 12.99 11.16 8.25
N LEU A 46 13.17 12.13 9.14
CA LEU A 46 13.39 13.54 8.79
C LEU A 46 14.86 13.87 8.54
N SER A 47 15.78 12.96 8.88
CA SER A 47 17.20 13.18 8.70
C SER A 47 17.56 13.23 7.21
N LYS A 48 18.47 14.14 6.86
CA LYS A 48 19.08 14.23 5.53
C LYS A 48 20.40 13.47 5.42
N GLU A 49 20.87 12.91 6.53
CA GLU A 49 22.07 12.07 6.56
C GLU A 49 21.84 10.79 5.77
N LYS A 50 22.74 10.48 4.83
CA LYS A 50 22.59 9.30 3.95
C LYS A 50 22.37 8.01 4.73
N ASN A 51 23.07 7.83 5.86
CA ASN A 51 22.93 6.64 6.70
C ASN A 51 21.51 6.49 7.29
N GLU A 52 20.90 7.59 7.75
CA GLU A 52 19.52 7.55 8.28
C GLU A 52 18.48 7.34 7.16
N GLN A 53 18.75 7.87 5.96
CA GLN A 53 17.92 7.62 4.79
C GLN A 53 18.00 6.14 4.39
N GLU A 54 19.18 5.54 4.40
CA GLU A 54 19.39 4.11 4.18
C GLU A 54 18.60 3.26 5.19
N LYS A 55 18.71 3.56 6.49
CA LYS A 55 17.92 2.89 7.55
C LYS A 55 16.43 3.00 7.30
N THR A 56 15.95 4.19 6.96
CA THR A 56 14.54 4.47 6.65
C THR A 56 14.05 3.58 5.50
N LEU A 57 14.79 3.52 4.39
CA LEU A 57 14.42 2.75 3.21
C LEU A 57 14.42 1.24 3.48
N ARG A 58 15.45 0.72 4.16
CA ARG A 58 15.53 -0.69 4.54
C ARG A 58 14.42 -1.11 5.49
N TYR A 59 14.09 -0.27 6.47
CA TYR A 59 12.97 -0.49 7.37
C TYR A 59 11.63 -0.56 6.62
N LEU A 60 11.37 0.40 5.74
CA LEU A 60 10.13 0.43 4.97
C LEU A 60 9.99 -0.77 4.05
N LEU A 61 11.08 -1.25 3.45
CA LEU A 61 11.08 -2.48 2.64
C LEU A 61 10.64 -3.70 3.46
N LEU A 62 11.25 -3.92 4.63
CA LEU A 62 10.85 -4.99 5.54
C LEU A 62 9.37 -4.89 5.91
N ARG A 63 8.92 -3.68 6.25
CA ARG A 63 7.54 -3.43 6.65
C ARG A 63 6.55 -3.75 5.54
N VAL A 64 6.80 -3.33 4.29
CA VAL A 64 5.88 -3.62 3.19
C VAL A 64 5.83 -5.10 2.84
N LEU A 65 6.96 -5.81 2.98
CA LEU A 65 7.02 -7.25 2.76
C LEU A 65 6.11 -7.98 3.75
N ILE A 66 6.22 -7.67 5.05
CA ILE A 66 5.38 -8.24 6.12
C ILE A 66 3.89 -7.88 5.92
N ASN A 67 3.57 -6.69 5.40
CA ASN A 67 2.19 -6.20 5.30
C ASN A 67 1.26 -7.04 4.40
N GLN A 68 1.80 -7.85 3.51
CA GLN A 68 1.02 -8.54 2.49
C GLN A 68 0.03 -9.54 3.11
N GLN A 69 -1.27 -9.39 2.83
CA GLN A 69 -2.33 -10.24 3.42
C GLN A 69 -2.36 -10.27 4.96
N ALA A 70 -1.70 -9.32 5.63
CA ALA A 70 -1.74 -9.17 7.08
C ALA A 70 -2.82 -8.18 7.53
N LYS A 71 -3.11 -8.21 8.83
CA LYS A 71 -3.83 -7.12 9.50
C LYS A 71 -2.88 -5.95 9.78
N PHE A 72 -3.25 -4.76 9.31
CA PHE A 72 -2.42 -3.57 9.35
C PHE A 72 -1.89 -3.23 10.75
N GLU A 73 -2.74 -3.30 11.77
CA GLU A 73 -2.39 -2.97 13.15
C GLU A 73 -1.29 -3.91 13.69
N LYS A 74 -1.39 -5.19 13.34
CA LYS A 74 -0.40 -6.20 13.73
C LYS A 74 0.89 -6.11 12.93
N VAL A 75 0.85 -5.64 11.68
CA VAL A 75 2.06 -5.34 10.90
C VAL A 75 2.81 -4.19 11.55
N ARG A 76 2.11 -3.11 11.93
CA ARG A 76 2.70 -1.97 12.62
C ARG A 76 3.38 -2.42 13.91
N GLU A 77 2.68 -3.17 14.76
CA GLU A 77 3.24 -3.70 16.01
C GLU A 77 4.45 -4.61 15.75
N MET A 78 4.36 -5.52 14.77
CA MET A 78 5.44 -6.44 14.42
C MET A 78 6.68 -5.70 13.95
N SER A 79 6.54 -4.81 12.97
CA SER A 79 7.65 -4.06 12.39
C SER A 79 8.34 -3.17 13.41
N LEU A 80 7.59 -2.55 14.32
CA LEU A 80 8.19 -1.77 15.42
C LEU A 80 8.99 -2.68 16.36
N LYS A 81 8.38 -3.75 16.89
CA LYS A 81 9.05 -4.61 17.87
C LYS A 81 10.30 -5.29 17.33
N ILE A 82 10.28 -5.83 16.10
CA ILE A 82 11.48 -6.45 15.53
C ILE A 82 12.60 -5.42 15.31
N SER A 83 12.26 -4.18 14.91
CA SER A 83 13.25 -3.12 14.71
C SER A 83 13.79 -2.56 16.01
N GLU A 84 13.01 -2.54 17.08
CA GLU A 84 13.46 -2.15 18.41
C GLU A 84 14.33 -3.24 19.05
N GLU A 85 13.97 -4.52 18.88
CA GLU A 85 14.72 -5.66 19.42
C GLU A 85 16.10 -5.81 18.75
N PHE A 86 16.14 -5.78 17.41
CA PHE A 86 17.34 -6.12 16.65
C PHE A 86 18.07 -4.88 16.08
N THR A 87 17.49 -3.69 16.22
CA THR A 87 18.10 -2.39 15.88
C THR A 87 18.78 -2.36 14.50
N ASP A 88 20.05 -1.94 14.43
CA ASP A 88 20.82 -1.84 13.19
C ASP A 88 21.18 -3.22 12.63
N VAL A 89 21.27 -4.27 13.47
CA VAL A 89 21.52 -5.65 12.99
C VAL A 89 20.41 -6.07 12.03
N LEU A 90 19.15 -5.77 12.35
CA LEU A 90 18.03 -6.05 11.45
C LEU A 90 18.18 -5.40 10.08
N LEU A 91 18.68 -4.17 10.04
CA LEU A 91 18.70 -3.35 8.83
C LEU A 91 19.93 -3.61 7.96
N PHE A 92 21.08 -3.88 8.58
CA PHE A 92 22.34 -4.02 7.86
C PHE A 92 22.81 -5.46 7.72
N GLU A 93 22.47 -6.31 8.68
CA GLU A 93 22.93 -7.70 8.74
C GLU A 93 21.81 -8.66 9.24
N PRO A 94 20.60 -8.64 8.63
CA PRO A 94 19.46 -9.44 9.10
C PRO A 94 19.76 -10.94 9.16
N TYR A 95 20.73 -11.42 8.38
CA TYR A 95 21.20 -12.81 8.38
C TYR A 95 21.93 -13.21 9.68
N LYS A 96 22.28 -12.25 10.55
CA LYS A 96 22.79 -12.50 11.90
C LYS A 96 21.68 -12.62 12.95
N VAL A 97 20.43 -12.29 12.62
CA VAL A 97 19.30 -12.40 13.54
C VAL A 97 18.92 -13.87 13.71
N PRO A 98 18.99 -14.46 14.93
CA PRO A 98 18.63 -15.85 15.13
C PRO A 98 17.13 -16.07 14.88
N GLU A 99 16.77 -17.10 14.10
CA GLU A 99 15.36 -17.40 13.81
C GLU A 99 14.55 -17.69 15.09
N SER A 100 15.17 -18.29 16.11
CA SER A 100 14.51 -18.56 17.38
C SER A 100 14.04 -17.28 18.08
N GLU A 101 14.87 -16.23 18.08
CA GLU A 101 14.51 -14.95 18.71
C GLU A 101 13.48 -14.19 17.85
N LEU A 102 13.69 -14.19 16.53
CA LEU A 102 12.73 -13.61 15.60
C LEU A 102 11.34 -14.25 15.75
N PHE A 103 11.26 -15.57 15.90
CA PHE A 103 10.01 -16.28 16.08
C PHE A 103 9.38 -16.09 17.46
N LYS A 104 10.15 -15.78 18.50
CA LYS A 104 9.59 -15.34 19.80
C LYS A 104 8.86 -14.02 19.63
N VAL A 105 9.48 -13.02 18.99
CA VAL A 105 8.82 -11.73 18.70
C VAL A 105 7.57 -11.97 17.84
N PHE A 106 7.68 -12.83 16.83
CA PHE A 106 6.54 -13.19 15.99
C PHE A 106 5.35 -13.72 16.81
N LYS A 107 5.57 -14.71 17.67
CA LYS A 107 4.53 -15.31 18.51
C LYS A 107 3.95 -14.32 19.52
N ASN A 108 4.78 -13.46 20.10
CA ASN A 108 4.34 -12.44 21.04
C ASN A 108 3.35 -11.44 20.41
N VAL A 109 3.54 -11.09 19.14
CA VAL A 109 2.66 -10.13 18.43
C VAL A 109 1.49 -10.83 17.75
N ALA A 110 1.77 -11.92 17.05
CA ALA A 110 0.85 -12.62 16.16
C ALA A 110 0.05 -13.74 16.86
N GLY A 111 0.35 -14.01 18.14
CA GLY A 111 -0.13 -15.16 18.92
C GLY A 111 0.63 -16.44 18.57
N GLU A 112 0.52 -17.48 19.42
CA GLU A 112 1.26 -18.75 19.24
C GLU A 112 1.10 -19.38 17.85
N LYS A 113 -0.11 -19.28 17.27
CA LYS A 113 -0.40 -19.79 15.92
C LYS A 113 -0.11 -18.78 14.80
N GLY A 114 0.14 -17.52 15.13
CA GLY A 114 0.37 -16.42 14.19
C GLY A 114 -0.89 -15.86 13.50
N SER A 115 -2.08 -16.32 13.89
CA SER A 115 -3.36 -15.98 13.26
C SER A 115 -3.85 -14.56 13.54
N LEU A 116 -3.25 -13.85 14.51
CA LEU A 116 -3.54 -12.44 14.74
C LEU A 116 -2.98 -11.59 13.61
N LEU A 117 -1.80 -11.94 13.07
CA LEU A 117 -1.16 -11.24 11.96
C LEU A 117 -1.73 -11.69 10.61
N TYR A 118 -1.70 -12.99 10.31
CA TYR A 118 -2.14 -13.53 9.01
C TYR A 118 -3.39 -14.39 9.11
N ARG A 119 -4.36 -14.12 8.24
CA ARG A 119 -5.54 -14.97 8.07
C ARG A 119 -5.33 -15.94 6.89
N VAL A 120 -4.69 -17.07 7.17
CA VAL A 120 -4.35 -18.14 6.20
C VAL A 120 -5.53 -19.03 5.80
N GLY A 121 -6.76 -18.76 6.26
CA GLY A 121 -7.93 -19.61 5.99
C GLY A 121 -8.27 -19.85 4.51
N LYS A 122 -7.65 -19.12 3.58
CA LYS A 122 -7.77 -19.34 2.11
C LYS A 122 -6.52 -19.96 1.46
N LEU A 123 -5.43 -20.15 2.20
CA LEU A 123 -4.12 -20.60 1.68
C LEU A 123 -3.84 -22.09 1.97
N GLY A 124 -4.88 -22.91 2.18
CA GLY A 124 -4.77 -24.37 2.09
C GLY A 124 -3.81 -25.06 3.08
N GLY A 125 -3.68 -24.54 4.30
CA GLY A 125 -2.86 -25.19 5.35
C GLY A 125 -1.45 -24.62 5.56
N ILE A 126 -1.06 -23.57 4.83
CA ILE A 126 0.18 -22.83 5.12
C ILE A 126 0.09 -22.20 6.52
N LYS A 127 1.11 -22.41 7.36
CA LYS A 127 1.18 -21.79 8.70
C LYS A 127 1.47 -20.29 8.56
N PRO A 128 0.86 -19.41 9.38
CA PRO A 128 1.18 -17.98 9.39
C PRO A 128 2.67 -17.68 9.55
N ILE A 129 3.38 -18.47 10.37
CA ILE A 129 4.82 -18.31 10.55
C ILE A 129 5.59 -18.57 9.25
N SER A 130 5.17 -19.55 8.43
CA SER A 130 5.79 -19.79 7.12
C SER A 130 5.64 -18.58 6.21
N LEU A 131 4.49 -17.89 6.24
CA LEU A 131 4.29 -16.65 5.49
C LEU A 131 5.24 -15.55 5.95
N PHE A 132 5.39 -15.40 7.26
CA PHE A 132 6.35 -14.46 7.83
C PHE A 132 7.78 -14.79 7.42
N THR A 133 8.19 -16.06 7.56
CA THR A 133 9.55 -16.52 7.30
C THR A 133 9.97 -16.26 5.86
N TYR A 134 9.17 -16.60 4.84
CA TYR A 134 9.61 -16.41 3.45
C TYR A 134 9.77 -14.92 3.10
N ARG A 135 8.94 -14.04 3.68
CA ARG A 135 9.02 -12.58 3.48
C ARG A 135 10.23 -12.00 4.17
N PHE A 136 10.51 -12.46 5.39
CA PHE A 136 11.72 -12.09 6.10
C PHE A 136 12.97 -12.58 5.36
N LYS A 137 12.96 -13.80 4.82
CA LYS A 137 14.08 -14.34 4.05
C LYS A 137 14.29 -13.62 2.70
N ALA A 138 13.22 -13.17 2.04
CA ALA A 138 13.35 -12.30 0.87
C ALA A 138 14.02 -10.96 1.23
N TYR A 139 13.62 -10.36 2.34
CA TYR A 139 14.28 -9.16 2.87
C TYR A 139 15.76 -9.42 3.21
N GLU A 140 16.03 -10.47 4.00
CA GLU A 140 17.37 -10.87 4.42
C GLU A 140 18.29 -11.10 3.23
N GLY A 141 17.82 -11.87 2.24
CA GLY A 141 18.57 -12.15 1.02
C GLY A 141 18.84 -10.87 0.21
N PHE A 142 17.89 -9.94 0.14
CA PHE A 142 18.09 -8.68 -0.56
C PHE A 142 19.13 -7.79 0.13
N ILE A 143 19.10 -7.70 1.46
CA ILE A 143 20.13 -6.97 2.22
C ILE A 143 21.50 -7.63 2.06
N LYS A 144 21.56 -8.96 2.09
CA LYS A 144 22.81 -9.70 1.83
C LYS A 144 23.35 -9.40 0.44
N TRP A 145 22.50 -9.40 -0.59
CA TRP A 145 22.87 -9.06 -1.96
C TRP A 145 23.39 -7.62 -2.09
N LEU A 146 22.79 -6.64 -1.41
CA LEU A 146 23.31 -5.26 -1.37
C LEU A 146 24.73 -5.22 -0.80
N ASN A 147 24.97 -5.94 0.30
CA ASN A 147 26.29 -6.00 0.94
C ASN A 147 27.35 -6.68 0.04
N GLU A 148 26.99 -7.82 -0.58
CA GLU A 148 27.88 -8.57 -1.48
C GLU A 148 28.25 -7.77 -2.74
N THR A 149 27.29 -7.00 -3.26
CA THR A 149 27.49 -6.13 -4.43
C THR A 149 28.05 -4.74 -4.07
N LYS A 150 28.28 -4.47 -2.78
CA LYS A 150 28.78 -3.20 -2.25
C LYS A 150 27.91 -2.00 -2.66
N GLN A 151 26.59 -2.19 -2.70
CA GLN A 151 25.63 -1.14 -3.05
C GLN A 151 24.87 -0.67 -1.80
N THR A 152 24.49 0.62 -1.79
CA THR A 152 23.49 1.13 -0.84
C THR A 152 22.11 1.06 -1.49
N PHE A 153 21.08 0.84 -0.70
CA PHE A 153 19.73 0.82 -1.20
C PHE A 153 19.27 2.22 -1.67
N PHE A 154 19.72 3.26 -0.96
CA PHE A 154 19.49 4.65 -1.33
C PHE A 154 20.03 4.96 -2.73
N ASP A 155 21.30 4.70 -2.99
CA ASP A 155 21.91 5.04 -4.28
C ASP A 155 21.29 4.19 -5.41
N LEU A 156 20.96 2.92 -5.13
CA LEU A 156 20.22 2.07 -6.07
C LEU A 156 18.87 2.69 -6.44
N ILE A 157 18.06 3.07 -5.44
CA ILE A 157 16.76 3.70 -5.64
C ILE A 157 16.88 4.97 -6.46
N VAL A 158 17.85 5.84 -6.12
CA VAL A 158 18.09 7.09 -6.85
C VAL A 158 18.42 6.79 -8.30
N ASN A 159 19.31 5.82 -8.56
CA ASN A 159 19.70 5.43 -9.92
C ASN A 159 18.52 4.89 -10.73
N GLN A 160 17.62 4.12 -10.13
CA GLN A 160 16.40 3.62 -10.80
C GLN A 160 15.36 4.72 -11.08
N LEU A 161 15.47 5.89 -10.44
CA LEU A 161 14.54 7.00 -10.60
C LEU A 161 15.12 8.15 -11.44
N LEU A 162 16.44 8.23 -11.60
CA LEU A 162 17.09 9.29 -12.38
C LEU A 162 16.64 9.26 -13.84
N ASN A 163 15.87 10.29 -14.25
CA ASN A 163 15.27 10.42 -15.59
C ASN A 163 14.26 9.32 -15.97
N GLU A 164 13.81 8.54 -14.98
CA GLU A 164 12.90 7.42 -15.17
C GLU A 164 11.61 7.60 -14.35
N LYS A 165 10.58 6.81 -14.66
CA LYS A 165 9.28 6.88 -13.97
C LYS A 165 9.30 6.02 -12.71
N ALA A 166 8.37 6.28 -11.78
CA ALA A 166 8.15 5.42 -10.61
C ALA A 166 7.98 3.93 -10.97
N PHE A 167 7.44 3.67 -12.16
CA PHE A 167 7.24 2.33 -12.68
C PHE A 167 8.56 1.55 -12.86
N THR A 168 9.66 2.20 -13.23
CA THR A 168 10.98 1.55 -13.32
C THR A 168 11.40 1.00 -11.97
N LEU A 169 11.35 1.81 -10.92
CA LEU A 169 11.68 1.35 -9.57
C LEU A 169 10.74 0.21 -9.12
N PHE A 170 9.45 0.31 -9.46
CA PHE A 170 8.50 -0.78 -9.20
C PHE A 170 8.91 -2.07 -9.92
N GLU A 171 9.22 -2.00 -11.21
CA GLU A 171 9.63 -3.15 -12.02
C GLU A 171 10.92 -3.79 -11.48
N PHE A 172 11.92 -2.97 -11.17
CA PHE A 172 13.15 -3.43 -10.53
C PHE A 172 12.85 -4.20 -9.24
N LEU A 173 12.08 -3.61 -8.31
CA LEU A 173 11.79 -4.25 -7.02
C LEU A 173 10.90 -5.49 -7.18
N ASN A 174 9.95 -5.46 -8.11
CA ASN A 174 8.99 -6.54 -8.35
C ASN A 174 9.66 -7.77 -8.98
N MET A 175 10.59 -7.55 -9.92
CA MET A 175 11.27 -8.61 -10.68
C MET A 175 12.67 -8.94 -10.15
N HIS A 176 13.12 -8.27 -9.07
CA HIS A 176 14.42 -8.61 -8.47
C HIS A 176 14.40 -10.09 -8.02
N PRO A 177 15.34 -10.95 -8.47
CA PRO A 177 15.28 -12.40 -8.28
C PRO A 177 15.15 -12.86 -6.82
N ILE A 178 15.55 -12.02 -5.87
CA ILE A 178 15.43 -12.29 -4.44
C ILE A 178 14.10 -11.73 -3.85
N LEU A 179 13.67 -10.54 -4.29
CA LEU A 179 12.49 -9.90 -3.71
C LEU A 179 11.20 -10.48 -4.28
N GLU A 180 11.21 -11.01 -5.50
CA GLU A 180 10.03 -11.63 -6.13
C GLU A 180 9.42 -12.73 -5.27
N ALA A 181 10.25 -13.50 -4.55
CA ALA A 181 9.81 -14.54 -3.62
C ALA A 181 9.01 -13.98 -2.43
N GLY A 182 9.25 -12.71 -2.07
CA GLY A 182 8.56 -12.02 -0.99
C GLY A 182 7.20 -11.45 -1.40
N TRP A 183 6.97 -11.21 -2.69
CA TRP A 183 5.75 -10.57 -3.21
C TRP A 183 4.57 -11.54 -3.37
N VAL A 184 3.35 -10.98 -3.39
CA VAL A 184 2.11 -11.72 -3.65
C VAL A 184 1.43 -11.18 -4.90
N GLY A 185 1.39 -12.02 -5.94
CA GLY A 185 0.81 -11.71 -7.25
C GLY A 185 1.76 -10.95 -8.16
N ASN A 186 1.41 -10.84 -9.44
CA ASN A 186 2.29 -10.25 -10.47
C ASN A 186 2.38 -8.71 -10.40
N ASP A 187 1.41 -8.07 -9.75
CA ASP A 187 1.38 -6.60 -9.57
C ASP A 187 1.11 -6.26 -8.09
N PRO A 188 2.12 -6.42 -7.21
CA PRO A 188 1.94 -6.40 -5.77
C PRO A 188 1.58 -5.01 -5.26
N LYS A 189 0.44 -4.91 -4.57
CA LYS A 189 -0.01 -3.68 -3.89
C LYS A 189 1.09 -3.10 -2.98
N ALA A 190 1.79 -3.99 -2.26
CA ALA A 190 2.80 -3.61 -1.28
C ALA A 190 4.05 -2.99 -1.93
N CYS A 191 4.47 -3.48 -3.10
CA CYS A 191 5.58 -2.92 -3.85
C CYS A 191 5.25 -1.50 -4.35
N ARG A 192 4.06 -1.30 -4.95
CA ARG A 192 3.57 0.04 -5.34
C ARG A 192 3.53 1.02 -4.17
N MET A 193 3.04 0.54 -3.02
CA MET A 193 2.97 1.33 -1.79
C MET A 193 4.37 1.78 -1.35
N PHE A 194 5.36 0.88 -1.38
CA PHE A 194 6.74 1.21 -1.06
C PHE A 194 7.32 2.24 -2.03
N VAL A 195 7.18 2.04 -3.33
CA VAL A 195 7.64 3.00 -4.36
C VAL A 195 7.06 4.39 -4.12
N ASN A 196 5.76 4.48 -3.85
CA ASN A 196 5.12 5.76 -3.57
C ASN A 196 5.64 6.42 -2.29
N TRP A 197 5.91 5.65 -1.23
CA TRP A 197 6.52 6.16 0.00
C TRP A 197 7.94 6.68 -0.23
N VAL A 198 8.73 5.96 -1.03
CA VAL A 198 10.08 6.36 -1.42
C VAL A 198 10.06 7.70 -2.17
N ILE A 199 9.19 7.83 -3.17
CA ILE A 199 9.05 9.08 -3.93
C ILE A 199 8.59 10.23 -3.03
N PHE A 200 7.61 9.98 -2.14
CA PHE A 200 7.19 10.97 -1.15
C PHE A 200 8.33 11.40 -0.23
N LEU A 201 9.12 10.46 0.31
CA LEU A 201 10.26 10.79 1.18
C LEU A 201 11.33 11.59 0.43
N LEU A 202 11.72 11.16 -0.77
CA LEU A 202 12.72 11.86 -1.60
C LEU A 202 12.29 13.28 -1.94
N ASN A 203 11.04 13.48 -2.35
CA ASN A 203 10.56 14.76 -2.87
C ASN A 203 10.04 15.69 -1.77
N GLU A 204 9.22 15.17 -0.86
CA GLU A 204 8.48 16.01 0.07
C GLU A 204 9.22 16.19 1.39
N ILE A 205 10.00 15.19 1.82
CA ILE A 205 10.73 15.23 3.10
C ILE A 205 12.19 15.61 2.91
N TRP A 206 12.91 14.92 2.01
CA TRP A 206 14.36 15.09 1.83
C TRP A 206 14.74 16.12 0.76
N LYS A 207 13.78 16.58 -0.06
CA LYS A 207 13.97 17.63 -1.08
C LYS A 207 15.11 17.31 -2.07
N LYS A 208 15.14 16.06 -2.56
CA LYS A 208 16.15 15.55 -3.52
C LYS A 208 15.72 15.64 -4.99
N GLU A 209 14.43 15.83 -5.27
CA GLU A 209 13.87 16.06 -6.61
C GLU A 209 14.31 15.04 -7.68
N VAL A 210 14.40 13.77 -7.30
CA VAL A 210 14.87 12.68 -8.20
C VAL A 210 13.76 12.19 -9.13
N SER A 211 12.50 12.34 -8.73
CA SER A 211 11.31 11.96 -9.50
C SER A 211 10.18 12.94 -9.20
N LYS A 212 9.02 12.85 -9.87
CA LYS A 212 7.86 13.71 -9.61
C LYS A 212 6.76 12.97 -8.87
N MET A 213 5.97 13.69 -8.06
CA MET A 213 4.81 13.08 -7.40
C MET A 213 3.78 12.60 -8.43
N GLU A 214 3.69 13.27 -9.57
CA GLU A 214 2.85 12.92 -10.73
C GLU A 214 3.18 11.55 -11.33
N ASP A 215 4.41 11.05 -11.16
CA ASP A 215 4.84 9.76 -11.68
C ASP A 215 4.47 8.59 -10.75
N THR A 216 3.96 8.87 -9.53
CA THR A 216 3.56 7.84 -8.56
C THR A 216 2.48 6.90 -9.10
N LEU A 217 2.35 5.74 -8.47
CA LEU A 217 1.49 4.67 -8.93
C LEU A 217 0.13 4.67 -8.21
N MET A 218 -0.96 4.34 -8.91
CA MET A 218 -2.20 3.99 -8.22
C MET A 218 -2.03 2.65 -7.51
N ILE A 219 -2.38 2.56 -6.23
CA ILE A 219 -2.28 1.34 -5.43
C ILE A 219 -3.54 0.49 -5.63
N VAL A 220 -4.71 1.15 -5.60
CA VAL A 220 -6.05 0.58 -5.79
C VAL A 220 -6.29 -0.68 -4.97
N ASP A 221 -6.73 -0.50 -3.73
CA ASP A 221 -7.28 -1.59 -2.93
C ASP A 221 -8.80 -1.69 -3.02
N GLY A 222 -9.39 -2.60 -2.23
CA GLY A 222 -10.83 -2.78 -2.21
C GLY A 222 -11.58 -1.50 -1.83
N HIS A 223 -11.05 -0.70 -0.90
CA HIS A 223 -11.70 0.54 -0.47
C HIS A 223 -11.59 1.64 -1.54
N VAL A 224 -10.42 1.81 -2.13
CA VAL A 224 -10.20 2.77 -3.23
C VAL A 224 -11.06 2.39 -4.43
N GLY A 225 -11.00 1.13 -4.87
CA GLY A 225 -11.84 0.63 -5.97
C GLY A 225 -13.33 0.85 -5.69
N LYS A 226 -13.78 0.61 -4.46
CA LYS A 226 -15.17 0.81 -4.05
C LYS A 226 -15.58 2.27 -4.17
N VAL A 227 -14.73 3.22 -3.78
CA VAL A 227 -15.01 4.65 -3.95
C VAL A 227 -15.18 4.99 -5.44
N PHE A 228 -14.32 4.47 -6.31
CA PHE A 228 -14.43 4.68 -7.77
C PHE A 228 -15.73 4.08 -8.33
N CYS A 229 -16.12 2.88 -7.91
CA CYS A 229 -17.39 2.27 -8.31
C CYS A 229 -18.59 3.06 -7.77
N ARG A 230 -18.62 3.38 -6.47
CA ARG A 230 -19.77 4.04 -5.81
C ARG A 230 -20.03 5.45 -6.31
N SER A 231 -18.97 6.18 -6.62
CA SER A 231 -19.07 7.56 -7.10
C SER A 231 -19.56 7.67 -8.53
N GLY A 232 -19.45 6.60 -9.33
CA GLY A 232 -19.67 6.66 -10.78
C GLY A 232 -18.44 7.13 -11.57
N LEU A 233 -17.26 7.20 -10.94
CA LEU A 233 -16.00 7.41 -11.67
C LEU A 233 -15.72 6.28 -12.68
N LEU A 234 -16.08 5.05 -12.30
CA LEU A 234 -16.06 3.89 -13.19
C LEU A 234 -17.45 3.60 -13.77
N GLU A 235 -17.50 3.36 -15.07
CA GLU A 235 -18.71 2.91 -15.78
C GLU A 235 -18.89 1.39 -15.71
N GLU A 236 -17.78 0.66 -15.80
CA GLU A 236 -17.78 -0.80 -15.79
C GLU A 236 -17.24 -1.30 -14.45
N VAL A 237 -18.01 -2.17 -13.78
CA VAL A 237 -17.66 -2.73 -12.48
C VAL A 237 -17.53 -4.24 -12.56
N LEU A 238 -16.37 -4.74 -12.12
CA LEU A 238 -16.09 -6.17 -11.99
C LEU A 238 -16.29 -6.61 -10.54
N TYR A 239 -16.96 -7.74 -10.35
CA TYR A 239 -17.29 -8.26 -9.02
C TYR A 239 -17.20 -9.79 -8.94
N GLU A 240 -17.16 -10.31 -7.72
CA GLU A 240 -17.04 -11.74 -7.48
C GLU A 240 -18.33 -12.50 -7.80
N LYS A 241 -18.22 -13.59 -8.58
CA LYS A 241 -19.36 -14.46 -8.93
C LYS A 241 -20.05 -15.07 -7.71
N ASN A 242 -19.27 -15.55 -6.75
CA ASN A 242 -19.77 -16.29 -5.59
C ASN A 242 -20.17 -15.37 -4.43
N ARG A 243 -19.73 -14.11 -4.46
CA ARG A 243 -20.07 -13.09 -3.46
C ARG A 243 -20.51 -11.83 -4.21
N PRO A 244 -21.77 -11.78 -4.68
CA PRO A 244 -22.28 -10.66 -5.46
C PRO A 244 -21.97 -9.31 -4.80
N TYR A 245 -21.65 -8.33 -5.65
CA TYR A 245 -21.32 -6.94 -5.30
C TYR A 245 -20.01 -6.68 -4.54
N ILE A 246 -19.26 -7.72 -4.14
CA ILE A 246 -17.87 -7.54 -3.70
C ILE A 246 -17.01 -7.31 -4.95
N ILE A 247 -16.44 -6.12 -5.07
CA ILE A 247 -15.71 -5.72 -6.27
C ILE A 247 -14.34 -6.39 -6.40
N GLN A 248 -13.83 -6.48 -7.63
CA GLN A 248 -12.49 -6.97 -7.93
C GLN A 248 -11.55 -5.80 -8.29
N ALA A 249 -11.19 -5.02 -7.28
CA ALA A 249 -10.42 -3.79 -7.44
C ALA A 249 -9.10 -3.96 -8.22
N SER A 250 -8.36 -5.06 -7.98
CA SER A 250 -7.11 -5.34 -8.69
C SER A 250 -7.29 -5.53 -10.20
N LYS A 251 -8.44 -6.05 -10.64
CA LYS A 251 -8.76 -6.22 -12.07
C LYS A 251 -9.20 -4.91 -12.73
N MET A 252 -9.73 -3.96 -11.94
CA MET A 252 -10.14 -2.65 -12.42
C MET A 252 -9.04 -1.58 -12.31
N ARG A 253 -7.89 -1.90 -11.70
CA ARG A 253 -6.76 -0.96 -11.52
C ARG A 253 -6.33 -0.29 -12.83
N PRO A 254 -6.14 -0.98 -13.97
CA PRO A 254 -5.74 -0.32 -15.21
C PRO A 254 -6.74 0.74 -15.70
N TRP A 255 -8.04 0.52 -15.48
CA TRP A 255 -9.08 1.47 -15.84
C TRP A 255 -9.05 2.70 -14.93
N ILE A 256 -8.84 2.49 -13.63
CA ILE A 256 -8.68 3.55 -12.63
C ILE A 256 -7.43 4.39 -12.94
N GLU A 257 -6.30 3.74 -13.22
CA GLU A 257 -5.05 4.42 -13.63
C GLU A 257 -5.26 5.29 -14.85
N LYS A 258 -5.96 4.78 -15.88
CA LYS A 258 -6.28 5.54 -17.08
C LYS A 258 -7.12 6.78 -16.77
N ILE A 259 -8.15 6.66 -15.92
CA ILE A 259 -8.98 7.79 -15.48
C ILE A 259 -8.13 8.86 -14.80
N VAL A 260 -7.28 8.47 -13.85
CA VAL A 260 -6.45 9.42 -13.09
C VAL A 260 -5.38 10.05 -13.98
N SER A 261 -4.70 9.27 -14.82
CA SER A 261 -3.70 9.75 -15.77
C SER A 261 -4.27 10.80 -16.73
N ASN A 262 -5.46 10.54 -17.30
CA ASN A 262 -6.13 11.47 -18.20
C ASN A 262 -6.49 12.81 -17.52
N SER A 263 -6.76 12.78 -16.21
CA SER A 263 -7.07 13.98 -15.42
C SER A 263 -5.84 14.79 -14.98
N ARG A 264 -4.63 14.28 -15.26
CA ARG A 264 -3.34 14.87 -14.84
C ARG A 264 -3.28 15.19 -13.34
N ARG A 265 -3.97 14.38 -12.53
CA ARG A 265 -3.92 14.45 -11.06
C ARG A 265 -2.80 13.56 -10.55
N VAL A 266 -2.26 13.88 -9.39
CA VAL A 266 -1.22 13.08 -8.73
C VAL A 266 -1.81 11.75 -8.24
N PRO A 267 -1.40 10.58 -8.80
CA PRO A 267 -1.99 9.29 -8.47
C PRO A 267 -1.96 8.98 -6.97
N PHE A 268 -0.81 9.19 -6.33
CA PHE A 268 -0.65 8.98 -4.90
C PHE A 268 -1.68 9.74 -4.05
N TYR A 269 -1.95 11.00 -4.36
CA TYR A 269 -2.89 11.80 -3.59
C TYR A 269 -4.35 11.47 -3.93
N VAL A 270 -4.67 11.09 -5.17
CA VAL A 270 -6.02 10.60 -5.51
C VAL A 270 -6.32 9.28 -4.79
N ASP A 271 -5.38 8.34 -4.79
CA ASP A 271 -5.51 7.03 -4.12
C ASP A 271 -5.74 7.22 -2.61
N ASN A 272 -4.88 8.00 -1.95
CA ASN A 272 -5.04 8.33 -0.53
C ASN A 272 -6.35 9.09 -0.25
N GLY A 273 -6.74 10.02 -1.12
CA GLY A 273 -8.01 10.75 -0.98
C GLY A 273 -9.21 9.81 -0.96
N ALA A 274 -9.24 8.83 -1.87
CA ALA A 274 -10.27 7.80 -1.90
C ALA A 274 -10.20 6.89 -0.66
N PHE A 275 -9.00 6.45 -0.26
CA PHE A 275 -8.80 5.64 0.94
C PHE A 275 -9.30 6.36 2.21
N TYR A 276 -9.03 7.65 2.35
CA TYR A 276 -9.46 8.44 3.51
C TYR A 276 -10.96 8.68 3.58
N LEU A 277 -11.71 8.60 2.47
CA LEU A 277 -13.17 8.58 2.56
C LEU A 277 -13.65 7.33 3.30
N PHE A 278 -12.97 6.20 3.16
CA PHE A 278 -13.27 5.00 3.95
C PHE A 278 -12.76 5.14 5.38
N GLU A 279 -11.49 5.51 5.58
CA GLU A 279 -10.86 5.57 6.91
C GLU A 279 -11.59 6.54 7.84
N ASP A 280 -12.07 7.68 7.33
CA ASP A 280 -12.83 8.66 8.11
C ASP A 280 -14.34 8.33 8.22
N GLY A 281 -14.76 7.12 7.82
CA GLY A 281 -16.12 6.62 8.02
C GLY A 281 -17.17 7.08 7.00
N PHE A 282 -16.80 7.83 5.96
CA PHE A 282 -17.78 8.30 4.95
C PHE A 282 -18.23 7.18 3.99
N CYS A 283 -17.29 6.35 3.52
CA CYS A 283 -17.56 5.32 2.52
C CYS A 283 -17.30 3.90 3.06
N THR A 284 -17.90 3.54 4.20
CA THR A 284 -17.81 2.17 4.76
C THR A 284 -18.61 1.15 3.93
N ASP A 285 -18.33 -0.15 4.06
CA ASP A 285 -19.02 -1.16 3.23
C ASP A 285 -20.53 -1.20 3.49
N LEU A 286 -20.96 -1.24 4.74
CA LEU A 286 -22.37 -1.42 5.09
C LEU A 286 -23.10 -0.11 5.39
N ASN A 287 -22.48 0.82 6.14
CA ASN A 287 -23.15 2.01 6.67
C ASN A 287 -22.43 3.31 6.23
N PRO A 288 -22.40 3.63 4.92
CA PRO A 288 -21.72 4.84 4.45
C PRO A 288 -22.47 6.10 4.90
N ASN A 289 -21.75 7.10 5.42
CA ASN A 289 -22.31 8.41 5.75
C ASN A 289 -22.30 9.31 4.50
N CYS A 290 -23.26 9.09 3.59
CA CYS A 290 -23.32 9.84 2.33
C CYS A 290 -23.62 11.33 2.54
N GLN A 291 -24.44 11.69 3.53
CA GLN A 291 -24.87 13.08 3.72
C GLN A 291 -23.69 14.00 4.05
N SER A 292 -22.80 13.54 4.94
CA SER A 292 -21.61 14.29 5.37
C SER A 292 -20.38 14.04 4.48
N CYS A 293 -20.50 13.19 3.46
CA CYS A 293 -19.38 12.82 2.61
C CYS A 293 -18.91 14.03 1.77
N PRO A 294 -17.61 14.35 1.74
CA PRO A 294 -17.09 15.47 0.96
C PRO A 294 -17.38 15.43 -0.55
N ILE A 295 -17.68 14.26 -1.11
CA ILE A 295 -18.04 14.08 -2.52
C ILE A 295 -19.54 13.84 -2.74
N ASN A 296 -20.40 14.05 -1.73
CA ASN A 296 -21.85 13.76 -1.77
C ASN A 296 -22.56 14.38 -2.98
N LYS A 297 -22.22 15.64 -3.32
CA LYS A 297 -22.86 16.38 -4.41
C LYS A 297 -22.60 15.79 -5.80
N LEU A 298 -21.47 15.07 -5.96
CA LEU A 298 -21.07 14.47 -7.23
C LEU A 298 -21.33 12.95 -7.26
N CYS A 299 -21.20 12.28 -6.12
CA CYS A 299 -21.28 10.83 -6.02
C CYS A 299 -22.65 10.28 -6.45
N LYS A 300 -22.66 9.30 -7.38
CA LYS A 300 -23.86 8.58 -7.81
C LYS A 300 -24.44 7.61 -6.76
N LYS A 301 -23.73 7.37 -5.65
CA LYS A 301 -24.17 6.55 -4.50
C LYS A 301 -24.56 5.12 -4.86
N TYR A 302 -23.77 4.44 -5.69
CA TYR A 302 -23.96 3.01 -5.99
C TYR A 302 -23.57 2.10 -4.82
N ILE A 303 -24.23 2.28 -3.66
CA ILE A 303 -23.87 1.70 -2.35
C ILE A 303 -23.85 0.16 -2.33
N LYS A 304 -24.48 -0.50 -3.30
CA LYS A 304 -24.42 -1.96 -3.44
C LYS A 304 -22.99 -2.47 -3.58
N TRP A 305 -22.09 -1.72 -4.22
CA TRP A 305 -20.69 -2.13 -4.38
C TRP A 305 -19.94 -2.07 -3.06
N THR A 306 -19.33 -3.18 -2.65
CA THR A 306 -18.57 -3.28 -1.40
C THR A 306 -17.14 -3.77 -1.65
N ALA A 307 -16.24 -3.50 -0.70
CA ALA A 307 -14.85 -3.91 -0.81
C ALA A 307 -14.63 -5.35 -0.31
N TYR A 308 -15.24 -5.70 0.83
CA TYR A 308 -14.94 -6.95 1.54
C TYR A 308 -16.16 -7.60 2.21
N GLN A 309 -17.16 -6.82 2.58
CA GLN A 309 -18.39 -7.30 3.26
C GLN A 309 -19.52 -7.50 2.26
N LYS A 310 -20.35 -8.52 2.46
CA LYS A 310 -21.50 -8.77 1.58
C LYS A 310 -22.54 -7.66 1.79
N TRP A 311 -23.11 -7.14 0.70
CA TRP A 311 -24.17 -6.16 0.79
C TRP A 311 -25.48 -6.79 1.29
N GLU A 312 -26.13 -6.12 2.25
CA GLU A 312 -27.34 -6.61 2.94
C GLU A 312 -28.56 -5.69 2.72
N GLY A 313 -28.56 -4.87 1.66
CA GLY A 313 -29.70 -3.99 1.35
C GLY A 313 -29.69 -2.64 2.07
N THR A 314 -28.53 -2.16 2.53
CA THR A 314 -28.41 -0.87 3.22
C THR A 314 -28.73 0.32 2.33
N LYS A 315 -29.20 1.43 2.93
CA LYS A 315 -29.61 2.67 2.25
C LYS A 315 -28.72 3.86 2.64
N CYS A 316 -28.49 4.72 1.65
CA CYS A 316 -28.16 6.14 1.75
C CYS A 316 -29.32 6.91 1.10
#